data_AF-A0A820D9G4-F1
#
_entry.id   AF-A0A820D9G4-F1
#
_cell.length_a   1.000
_cell.length_b   1.000
_cell.length_c   1.000
_cell.angle_alpha   90.00
_cell.angle_beta   90.00
_cell.angle_gamma   90.00
#
_symmetry.space_group_name_H-M   'P 1'
#
loop_
_entity.id
_entity.type
_entity.pdbx_description
1 polymer ?
#
loop_
_entity_poly.entity_id
_entity_poly.type
_entity_poly.pdbx_seq_one_letter_code
_entity_poly.pdbx_strand_id
1 'polypeptide(L)'
;LSSRVLAAIERNDVVMEACNSKGNMKTCSLMGEFCQCDYRVRLGNDSQWWSLSRLARNRIAAVCDFFTFIRHVQLGLVKSDAQIRFNKIIELRKQMAFARLGL
;
A
#
# COMPACT_ATOMS: atom_id res chain seq x y z
N LEU A 1 6.08 -7.41 11.11
CA LEU A 1 6.01 -7.15 9.65
C LEU A 1 5.61 -5.70 9.35
N SER A 2 4.57 -5.16 10.01
CA SER A 2 4.03 -3.82 9.71
C SER A 2 5.05 -2.67 9.73
N SER A 3 5.97 -2.65 10.71
CA SER A 3 7.06 -1.64 10.75
C SER A 3 8.01 -1.73 9.56
N ARG A 4 8.34 -2.95 9.12
CA ARG A 4 9.17 -3.19 7.93
C ARG A 4 8.47 -2.72 6.66
N VAL A 5 7.15 -2.91 6.58
CA VAL A 5 6.35 -2.42 5.44
C VAL A 5 6.36 -0.89 5.41
N LEU A 6 6.19 -0.21 6.54
CA LEU A 6 6.25 1.25 6.59
C LEU A 6 7.61 1.78 6.12
N ALA A 7 8.71 1.25 6.67
CA ALA A 7 10.06 1.64 6.25
C ALA A 7 10.30 1.40 4.75
N ALA A 8 9.73 0.32 4.20
CA ALA A 8 9.80 0.02 2.79
C ALA A 8 9.01 1.04 1.92
N ILE A 9 7.83 1.46 2.38
CA ILE A 9 7.05 2.51 1.69
C ILE A 9 7.82 3.83 1.66
N GLU A 10 8.42 4.21 2.79
CA GLU A 10 9.24 5.43 2.90
C GLU A 10 10.42 5.40 1.92
N ARG A 11 11.07 4.23 1.75
CA ARG A 11 12.17 4.01 0.79
C ARG A 11 11.72 3.77 -0.65
N ASN A 12 10.42 3.68 -0.91
CA ASN A 12 9.86 3.40 -2.22
C ASN A 12 10.28 2.03 -2.81
N ASP A 13 10.37 1.00 -1.98
CA ASP A 13 10.87 -0.33 -2.38
C ASP A 13 9.86 -1.47 -2.13
N VAL A 14 8.57 -1.14 -2.02
CA VAL A 14 7.48 -2.12 -1.88
C VAL A 14 7.00 -2.59 -3.25
N VAL A 15 6.94 -3.91 -3.43
CA VAL A 15 6.35 -4.54 -4.61
C VAL A 15 5.17 -5.39 -4.19
N MET A 16 3.99 -5.14 -4.77
CA MET A 16 2.78 -5.92 -4.56
C MET A 16 2.32 -6.56 -5.86
N GLU A 17 1.95 -7.84 -5.81
CA GLU A 17 1.49 -8.60 -6.97
C GLU A 17 0.29 -9.46 -6.61
N ALA A 18 -0.53 -9.77 -7.62
CA ALA A 18 -1.56 -10.79 -7.49
C ALA A 18 -0.92 -12.19 -7.54
N CYS A 19 -1.46 -13.12 -6.76
CA CYS A 19 -1.08 -14.52 -6.81
C CYS A 19 -1.73 -15.20 -8.03
N ASN A 20 -0.96 -16.01 -8.77
CA ASN A 20 -1.48 -16.74 -9.93
C ASN A 20 -2.52 -17.81 -9.58
N SER A 21 -2.47 -18.37 -8.37
CA SER A 21 -3.48 -19.32 -7.89
C SER A 21 -4.58 -18.57 -7.13
N LYS A 22 -5.76 -18.49 -7.75
CA LYS A 22 -6.99 -17.95 -7.14
C LYS A 22 -7.46 -18.86 -6.01
N GLY A 23 -7.97 -18.30 -4.92
CA GLY A 23 -8.60 -19.08 -3.84
C GLY A 23 -7.62 -19.72 -2.84
N ASN A 24 -6.39 -19.21 -2.74
CA ASN A 24 -5.44 -19.67 -1.72
C ASN A 24 -5.86 -19.17 -0.34
N MET A 25 -6.50 -20.04 0.43
CA MET A 25 -6.86 -19.76 1.81
C MET A 25 -5.63 -19.94 2.71
N LYS A 26 -5.12 -18.85 3.27
CA LYS A 26 -3.88 -18.78 4.04
C LYS A 26 -4.02 -17.72 5.14
N THR A 27 -3.17 -17.78 6.15
CA THR A 27 -3.07 -16.72 7.14
C THR A 27 -2.43 -15.48 6.51
N CYS A 28 -3.14 -14.35 6.54
CA CYS A 28 -2.59 -13.09 6.07
C CYS A 28 -1.42 -12.67 6.96
N SER A 29 -0.24 -12.44 6.37
CA SER A 29 0.97 -12.12 7.12
C SER A 29 0.92 -10.78 7.87
N LEU A 30 0.00 -9.88 7.48
CA LEU A 30 -0.14 -8.56 8.10
C LEU A 30 -1.26 -8.51 9.14
N MET A 31 -2.36 -9.23 8.90
CA MET A 31 -3.55 -9.22 9.78
C MET A 31 -3.55 -10.39 10.77
N GLY A 32 -2.81 -11.47 10.50
CA GLY A 32 -2.79 -12.67 11.34
C GLY A 32 -4.04 -13.57 11.21
N GLU A 33 -4.99 -13.20 10.36
CA GLU A 33 -6.27 -13.90 10.18
C GLU A 33 -6.23 -14.86 9.00
N PHE A 34 -6.90 -16.01 9.14
CA PHE A 34 -7.06 -16.98 8.06
C PHE A 34 -8.12 -16.50 7.07
N CYS A 35 -7.71 -16.25 5.83
CA CYS A 35 -8.56 -15.65 4.81
C CYS A 35 -8.07 -15.98 3.39
N GLN A 36 -8.84 -15.56 2.39
CA GLN A 36 -8.39 -15.63 1.00
C GLN A 36 -7.28 -14.60 0.74
N CYS A 37 -6.07 -15.09 0.47
CA CYS A 37 -4.90 -14.26 0.19
C CYS A 37 -4.55 -14.30 -1.30
N ASP A 38 -5.20 -13.43 -2.08
CA ASP A 38 -4.96 -13.31 -3.52
C ASP A 38 -3.78 -12.40 -3.87
N TYR A 39 -3.11 -11.82 -2.88
CA TYR A 39 -2.00 -10.90 -3.08
C TYR A 39 -0.77 -11.34 -2.32
N ARG A 40 0.39 -10.89 -2.78
CA ARG A 40 1.67 -11.02 -2.09
C ARG A 40 2.45 -9.72 -2.13
N VAL A 41 3.27 -9.49 -1.11
CA VAL A 41 4.16 -8.33 -1.03
C VAL A 41 5.60 -8.78 -0.83
N ARG A 42 6.52 -8.01 -1.40
CA ARG A 42 7.96 -8.10 -1.21
C ARG A 42 8.49 -6.72 -0.83
N LEU A 43 9.48 -6.68 0.05
CA LEU A 43 10.05 -5.46 0.62
C LEU A 43 11.51 -5.37 0.20
N GLY A 44 11.88 -4.32 -0.53
CA GLY A 44 13.23 -4.15 -1.05
C GLY A 44 13.67 -5.31 -1.97
N ASN A 45 14.92 -5.70 -1.80
CA ASN A 45 15.54 -6.81 -2.53
C ASN A 45 15.42 -8.17 -1.80
N ASP A 46 14.58 -8.28 -0.77
CA ASP A 46 14.34 -9.56 -0.10
C ASP A 46 13.77 -10.57 -1.09
N SER A 47 14.22 -11.82 -1.03
CA SER A 47 13.63 -12.92 -1.81
C SER A 47 12.30 -13.42 -1.25
N GLN A 48 11.96 -13.01 -0.03
CA GLN A 48 10.77 -13.47 0.69
C GLN A 48 9.51 -12.73 0.25
N TRP A 49 8.46 -13.51 -0.03
CA TRP A 49 7.11 -13.00 -0.29
C TRP A 49 6.21 -13.25 0.92
N TRP A 50 5.39 -12.26 1.27
CA TRP A 50 4.38 -12.37 2.32
C TRP A 50 2.98 -12.33 1.73
N SER A 51 2.11 -13.24 2.16
CA SER A 51 0.72 -13.33 1.67
C SER A 51 -0.15 -12.25 2.30
N LEU A 52 -0.94 -11.57 1.47
CA LEU A 52 -1.82 -10.48 1.84
C LEU A 52 -3.28 -10.80 1.49
N SER A 53 -4.16 -10.50 2.43
CA SER A 53 -5.59 -10.37 2.15
C SER A 53 -5.83 -9.12 1.31
N ARG A 54 -6.99 -9.07 0.64
CA ARG A 54 -7.42 -7.87 -0.09
C ARG A 54 -7.46 -6.63 0.80
N LEU A 55 -7.92 -6.79 2.04
CA LEU A 55 -7.98 -5.71 3.02
C LEU A 55 -6.58 -5.17 3.38
N ALA A 56 -5.64 -6.06 3.66
CA ALA A 56 -4.25 -5.67 3.95
C ALA A 56 -3.61 -4.97 2.75
N ARG A 57 -3.83 -5.48 1.53
CA ARG A 57 -3.34 -4.87 0.29
C ARG A 57 -3.90 -3.46 0.10
N ASN A 58 -5.21 -3.26 0.30
CA ASN A 58 -5.85 -1.94 0.16
C ASN A 58 -5.25 -0.91 1.13
N ARG A 59 -5.00 -1.31 2.38
CA ARG A 59 -4.33 -0.46 3.38
C ARG A 59 -2.94 -0.04 2.94
N ILE A 60 -2.12 -0.96 2.44
CA ILE A 60 -0.77 -0.65 1.94
C ILE A 60 -0.84 0.25 0.72
N ALA A 61 -1.69 -0.07 -0.26
CA ALA A 61 -1.84 0.72 -1.48
C ALA A 61 -2.23 2.17 -1.21
N ALA A 62 -3.21 2.42 -0.33
CA ALA A 62 -3.63 3.78 0.02
C ALA A 62 -2.50 4.63 0.63
N VAL A 63 -1.61 4.00 1.42
CA VAL A 63 -0.42 4.67 1.97
C VAL A 63 0.62 4.89 0.88
N CYS A 64 0.89 3.90 0.03
CA CYS A 64 1.80 4.05 -1.11
C CYS A 64 1.38 5.19 -2.05
N ASP A 65 0.10 5.31 -2.38
CA ASP A 65 -0.43 6.37 -3.24
C ASP A 65 -0.19 7.75 -2.63
N PHE A 66 -0.40 7.88 -1.31
CA PHE A 66 -0.10 9.11 -0.58
C PHE A 66 1.39 9.47 -0.65
N PHE A 67 2.29 8.55 -0.28
CA PHE A 67 3.72 8.79 -0.30
C PHE A 67 4.26 9.07 -1.70
N THR A 68 3.75 8.36 -2.71
CA THR A 68 4.12 8.57 -4.12
C THR A 68 3.74 9.98 -4.56
N PHE A 69 2.53 10.42 -4.23
CA PHE A 69 2.10 11.78 -4.54
C PHE A 69 2.98 12.85 -3.87
N ILE A 70 3.26 12.70 -2.56
CA ILE A 70 4.13 13.65 -1.84
C ILE A 70 5.54 13.68 -2.47
N ARG A 71 6.10 12.53 -2.82
CA ARG A 71 7.40 12.45 -3.51
C ARG A 71 7.37 13.16 -4.86
N HIS A 72 6.32 12.96 -5.66
CA HIS A 72 6.18 13.65 -6.94
C HIS A 72 6.06 15.18 -6.78
N VAL A 73 5.40 15.65 -5.72
CA VAL A 73 5.35 17.08 -5.40
C VAL A 73 6.74 17.61 -5.03
N GLN A 74 7.47 16.89 -4.17
CA GLN A 74 8.83 17.28 -3.75
C GLN A 74 9.83 17.31 -4.92
N LEU A 75 9.68 16.39 -5.88
CA LEU A 75 10.51 16.34 -7.09
C LEU A 75 10.11 17.38 -8.16
N GLY A 76 9.05 18.17 -7.93
CA GLY A 76 8.57 19.13 -8.91
C GLY A 76 7.88 18.52 -10.14
N LEU A 77 7.51 17.23 -10.07
CA LEU A 77 6.80 16.52 -11.15
C LEU A 77 5.33 16.96 -11.26
N VAL A 78 4.76 17.49 -10.17
CA VAL A 78 3.39 17.99 -10.13
C VAL A 78 3.38 19.51 -10.33
N LYS A 79 3.06 19.95 -11.56
CA LYS A 79 3.04 21.37 -11.96
C LYS A 79 1.71 22.10 -11.67
N SER A 80 0.73 21.44 -11.06
CA SER A 80 -0.58 22.00 -10.73
C SER A 80 -0.50 23.06 -9.63
N ASP A 81 -1.49 23.95 -9.53
CA ASP A 81 -1.58 24.96 -8.47
C ASP A 81 -1.64 24.37 -7.04
N ALA A 82 -1.26 25.18 -6.04
CA ALA A 82 -1.27 24.80 -4.63
C ALA A 82 -2.64 24.26 -4.17
N GLN A 83 -3.75 24.86 -4.61
CA GLN A 83 -5.09 24.41 -4.22
C GLN A 83 -5.41 23.00 -4.75
N ILE A 84 -5.00 22.70 -5.99
CA ILE A 84 -5.20 21.38 -6.60
C ILE A 84 -4.38 20.33 -5.84
N ARG A 85 -3.12 20.65 -5.51
CA ARG A 85 -2.27 19.75 -4.72
C ARG A 85 -2.86 19.49 -3.33
N PHE A 86 -3.35 20.54 -2.66
CA PHE A 86 -3.99 20.41 -1.35
C PHE A 86 -5.22 19.51 -1.41
N ASN A 87 -6.13 19.73 -2.37
CA ASN A 87 -7.31 18.89 -2.55
C ASN A 87 -6.92 17.42 -2.78
N LYS A 88 -5.87 17.17 -3.57
CA LYS A 88 -5.38 15.81 -3.78
C LYS A 88 -4.82 15.15 -2.51
N ILE A 89 -4.13 15.91 -1.66
CA ILE A 89 -3.68 15.44 -0.33
C ILE A 89 -4.90 15.03 0.52
N ILE A 90 -5.95 15.87 0.55
CA ILE A 90 -7.17 15.56 1.30
C ILE A 90 -7.87 14.30 0.76
N GLU A 91 -7.95 14.14 -0.56
CA GLU A 91 -8.51 12.94 -1.20
C GLU A 91 -7.72 11.68 -0.80
N LEU A 92 -6.39 11.70 -0.88
CA LEU A 92 -5.54 10.55 -0.50
C LEU A 92 -5.64 10.22 1.00
N ARG A 93 -5.74 11.24 1.86
CA ARG A 93 -6.01 11.03 3.30
C ARG A 93 -7.36 10.39 3.56
N LYS A 94 -8.39 10.76 2.78
CA LYS A 94 -9.71 10.12 2.83
C LYS A 94 -9.65 8.66 2.41
N GLN A 95 -8.90 8.32 1.36
CA GLN A 95 -8.71 6.92 0.95
C GLN A 95 -8.01 6.09 2.03
N MET A 96 -7.00 6.64 2.70
CA MET A 96 -6.39 5.97 3.86
C MET A 96 -7.39 5.76 5.00
N ALA A 97 -8.29 6.71 5.26
CA ALA A 97 -9.33 6.56 6.28
C ALA A 97 -10.33 5.44 5.94
N PHE A 98 -10.75 5.34 4.68
CA PHE A 98 -11.61 4.22 4.23
C PHE A 98 -10.92 2.87 4.33
N ALA A 99 -9.66 2.77 3.89
CA ALA A 99 -8.89 1.53 4.00
C ALA A 99 -8.68 1.10 5.47
N ARG A 100 -8.56 2.05 6.41
CA ARG A 100 -8.51 1.76 7.85
C ARG A 100 -9.81 1.11 8.34
N LEU A 101 -10.97 1.57 7.88
CA LEU A 101 -12.28 1.01 8.18
C LEU A 101 -12.61 -0.27 7.38
N GLY A 102 -11.80 -0.60 6.38
CA GLY A 102 -11.99 -1.76 5.53
C GLY A 102 -13.00 -1.59 4.41
N LEU A 103 -13.24 -0.33 4.03
CA LEU A 103 -14.07 0.08 2.91
C LEU A 103 -13.25 0.22 1.62
#